data_AF-A0A163ATE2-F1
#
_entry.id   AF-A0A163ATE2-F1
#
_cell.length_a   1.000
_cell.length_b   1.000
_cell.length_c   1.000
_cell.angle_alpha   90.00
_cell.angle_beta   90.00
_cell.angle_gamma   90.00
#
_symmetry.space_group_name_H-M   'P 1'
#
loop_
_entity.id
_entity.type
_entity.pdbx_description
1 polymer ?
#
loop_
_entity_poly.entity_id
_entity_poly.type
_entity_poly.pdbx_seq_one_letter_code
_entity_poly.pdbx_strand_id
1 'polypeptide(L)'
;MHKTQAFSLSGSPLPDWNTFLCAYDVTDWHDRTSPTSLQYLGFPLFSSITQQDSYGTTLLSKIETFCSIHGSRSLSFFCSIVRGFFHVNSFPPIAFDTLCLPRLQGGLGILDPGIQQCALQLCWLKPLIRNPLLPHGLVPQWFSTLLCSDVPTVDPLLPLLFSDCHPRNHRTLDSPLHLVLKAMDTLP
;
A
#
# COMPACT_ATOMS: atom_id res chain seq x y z
N MET A 1 20.06 7.75 -25.44
CA MET A 1 20.97 8.73 -24.82
C MET A 1 21.16 8.32 -23.38
N HIS A 2 22.38 7.97 -22.97
CA HIS A 2 22.67 7.59 -21.60
C HIS A 2 22.73 8.86 -20.74
N LYS A 3 21.86 8.94 -19.74
CA LYS A 3 21.83 10.06 -18.79
C LYS A 3 23.00 9.88 -17.82
N THR A 4 24.16 10.45 -18.13
CA THR A 4 25.30 10.49 -17.21
C THR A 4 25.04 11.57 -16.17
N GLN A 5 25.02 11.18 -14.91
CA GLN A 5 24.85 12.10 -13.78
C GLN A 5 26.10 12.04 -12.90
N ALA A 6 26.50 13.18 -12.37
CA ALA A 6 27.63 13.29 -11.45
C ALA A 6 27.16 13.81 -10.09
N PHE A 7 27.86 13.46 -9.02
CA PHE A 7 27.55 13.97 -7.69
C PHE A 7 28.78 14.05 -6.79
N SER A 8 28.72 14.94 -5.80
CA SER A 8 29.79 15.12 -4.81
C SER A 8 29.74 14.05 -3.72
N LEU A 9 30.80 13.25 -3.58
CA LEU A 9 30.91 12.27 -2.49
C LEU A 9 30.96 12.93 -1.10
N SER A 10 31.50 14.15 -1.02
CA SER A 10 31.52 14.95 0.21
C SER A 10 30.23 15.77 0.41
N GLY A 11 29.36 15.81 -0.60
CA GLY A 11 28.22 16.70 -0.67
C GLY A 11 28.56 18.18 -0.89
N SER A 12 29.84 18.58 -0.92
CA SER A 12 30.22 19.99 -1.11
C SER A 12 30.09 20.43 -2.57
N PRO A 13 29.68 21.69 -2.83
CA PRO A 13 29.69 22.26 -4.17
C PRO A 13 31.15 22.41 -4.63
N LEU A 14 31.42 21.99 -5.87
CA LEU A 14 32.75 21.97 -6.47
C LEU A 14 32.72 22.69 -7.83
N PRO A 15 32.84 24.04 -7.84
CA PRO A 15 32.65 24.85 -9.06
C PRO A 15 33.65 24.53 -10.19
N ASP A 16 34.90 24.23 -9.83
CA ASP A 16 35.94 23.88 -10.79
C ASP A 16 35.58 22.58 -11.55
N TRP A 17 35.00 21.63 -10.84
CA TRP A 17 34.54 20.36 -11.41
C TRP A 17 33.31 20.54 -12.30
N ASN A 18 32.39 21.45 -11.96
CA ASN A 18 31.26 21.75 -12.83
C ASN A 18 31.71 22.25 -14.20
N THR A 19 32.72 23.12 -14.22
CA THR A 19 33.28 23.64 -15.48
C THR A 19 33.92 22.53 -16.31
N PHE A 20 34.66 21.62 -15.66
CA PHE A 20 35.26 20.45 -16.31
C PHE A 20 34.20 19.48 -16.84
N LEU A 21 33.19 19.13 -16.04
CA LEU A 21 32.13 18.18 -16.41
C LEU A 21 31.25 18.70 -17.56
N CYS A 22 30.97 20.01 -17.60
CA CYS A 22 30.29 20.65 -18.72
C CYS A 22 31.04 20.48 -20.04
N ALA A 23 32.38 20.45 -20.04
CA ALA A 23 33.17 20.21 -21.25
C ALA A 23 33.01 18.78 -21.81
N TYR A 24 32.54 17.84 -20.98
CA TYR A 24 32.24 16.45 -21.35
C TYR A 24 30.74 16.17 -21.48
N ASP A 25 29.91 17.21 -21.64
CA ASP A 25 28.45 17.11 -21.79
C ASP A 25 27.74 16.48 -20.57
N VAL A 26 28.36 16.55 -19.39
CA VAL A 26 27.75 16.15 -18.12
C VAL A 26 27.17 17.38 -17.45
N THR A 27 25.91 17.68 -17.76
CA THR A 27 25.20 18.86 -17.25
C THR A 27 24.38 18.58 -15.99
N ASP A 28 24.14 17.30 -15.67
CA ASP A 28 23.31 16.88 -14.54
C ASP A 28 24.20 16.50 -13.34
N TRP A 29 24.41 17.49 -12.46
CA TRP A 29 25.27 17.40 -11.27
C TRP A 29 24.45 17.61 -9.99
N HIS A 30 24.76 16.84 -8.95
CA HIS A 30 24.14 16.95 -7.63
C HIS A 30 25.15 17.17 -6.50
N ASP A 31 24.80 18.08 -5.59
CA ASP A 31 25.52 18.38 -4.34
C ASP A 31 24.52 18.66 -3.21
N ARG A 32 24.98 19.11 -2.03
CA ARG A 32 24.10 19.44 -0.91
C ARG A 32 23.19 20.65 -1.15
N THR A 33 23.56 21.54 -2.08
CA THR A 33 22.77 22.74 -2.41
C THR A 33 21.68 22.47 -3.42
N SER A 34 21.73 21.31 -4.07
CA SER A 34 20.72 20.86 -5.01
C SER A 34 19.38 20.63 -4.29
N PRO A 35 18.24 21.06 -4.86
CA PRO A 35 16.93 20.98 -4.20
C PRO A 35 16.38 19.54 -4.12
N THR A 36 16.87 18.63 -4.96
CA THR A 36 16.41 17.25 -5.08
C THR A 36 17.56 16.27 -4.93
N SER A 37 17.30 15.13 -4.30
CA SER A 37 18.24 14.00 -4.19
C SER A 37 18.47 13.32 -5.54
N LEU A 38 19.70 12.88 -5.79
CA LEU A 38 20.03 11.97 -6.90
C LEU A 38 19.34 10.61 -6.68
N GLN A 39 18.84 9.95 -7.72
CA GLN A 39 18.29 8.60 -7.62
C GLN A 39 19.26 7.57 -8.20
N TYR A 40 19.72 6.64 -7.37
CA TYR A 40 20.57 5.52 -7.77
C TYR A 40 19.81 4.20 -7.57
N LEU A 41 19.56 3.48 -8.67
CA LEU A 41 18.80 2.21 -8.66
C LEU A 41 17.42 2.31 -7.98
N GLY A 42 16.77 3.48 -8.06
CA GLY A 42 15.49 3.74 -7.41
C GLY A 42 15.58 4.18 -5.94
N PHE A 43 16.80 4.28 -5.39
CA PHE A 43 17.02 4.79 -4.04
C PHE A 43 17.60 6.21 -4.07
N PRO A 44 17.08 7.15 -3.26
CA PRO A 44 17.62 8.49 -3.19
C PRO A 44 18.97 8.49 -2.45
N LEU A 45 19.97 9.17 -3.01
CA LEU A 45 21.22 9.51 -2.33
C LEU A 45 21.11 10.96 -1.84
N PHE A 46 21.30 11.14 -0.54
CA PHE A 46 21.18 12.43 0.13
C PHE A 46 22.57 13.01 0.42
N SER A 47 22.74 14.30 0.14
CA SER A 47 23.90 15.10 0.55
C SER A 47 23.54 16.20 1.55
N SER A 48 22.23 16.40 1.81
CA SER A 48 21.68 17.39 2.73
C SER A 48 20.39 16.90 3.40
N ILE A 49 20.09 17.41 4.59
CA ILE A 49 18.82 17.22 5.30
C ILE A 49 17.66 17.79 4.48
N THR A 50 17.84 18.94 3.82
CA THR A 50 16.80 19.56 2.99
C THR A 50 16.34 18.66 1.84
N GLN A 51 17.26 17.87 1.27
CA GLN A 51 16.95 16.89 0.22
C GLN A 51 16.17 15.70 0.77
N GLN A 52 16.52 15.28 1.99
CA GLN A 52 15.81 14.21 2.68
C GLN A 52 14.37 14.63 2.98
N ASP A 53 14.16 15.84 3.49
CA ASP A 53 12.82 16.36 3.79
C ASP A 53 11.98 16.54 2.52
N SER A 54 12.58 17.07 1.45
CA SER A 54 11.96 17.20 0.13
C SER A 54 11.55 15.85 -0.47
N TYR A 55 12.42 14.84 -0.36
CA TYR A 55 12.09 13.48 -0.79
C TYR A 55 10.98 12.87 0.07
N GLY A 56 11.03 13.06 1.40
CA GLY A 56 10.03 12.55 2.34
C GLY A 56 8.63 13.11 2.06
N THR A 57 8.53 14.43 1.87
CA THR A 57 7.25 15.09 1.49
C THR A 57 6.74 14.61 0.14
N THR A 58 7.62 14.45 -0.84
CA THR A 58 7.26 13.89 -2.15
C THR A 58 6.77 12.44 -2.04
N LEU A 59 7.42 11.62 -1.21
CA LEU A 59 7.05 10.23 -1.00
C LEU A 59 5.69 10.13 -0.31
N LEU A 60 5.45 10.91 0.74
CA LEU A 60 4.16 10.98 1.43
C LEU A 60 3.06 11.42 0.47
N SER A 61 3.27 12.50 -0.30
CA SER A 61 2.30 12.96 -1.29
C SER A 61 1.98 11.90 -2.35
N LYS A 62 2.99 11.15 -2.81
CA LYS A 62 2.77 10.01 -3.71
C LYS A 62 1.91 8.94 -3.03
N ILE A 63 2.25 8.54 -1.81
CA ILE A 63 1.47 7.54 -1.05
C ILE A 63 0.03 8.01 -0.87
N GLU A 64 -0.19 9.25 -0.44
CA GLU A 64 -1.52 9.84 -0.28
C GLU A 64 -2.30 9.85 -1.60
N THR A 65 -1.65 10.23 -2.71
CA THR A 65 -2.26 10.21 -4.04
C THR A 65 -2.62 8.79 -4.45
N PHE A 66 -1.72 7.82 -4.23
CA PHE A 66 -1.99 6.40 -4.51
C PHE A 66 -3.15 5.88 -3.65
N CYS A 67 -3.15 6.16 -2.35
CA CYS A 67 -4.23 5.81 -1.43
C CYS A 67 -5.55 6.46 -1.83
N SER A 68 -5.55 7.72 -2.25
CA SER A 68 -6.75 8.42 -2.73
C SER A 68 -7.32 7.77 -4.00
N ILE A 69 -6.45 7.46 -4.97
CA ILE A 69 -6.85 6.82 -6.24
C ILE A 69 -7.34 5.39 -6.00
N HIS A 70 -6.67 4.63 -5.14
CA HIS A 70 -6.89 3.19 -4.98
C HIS A 70 -7.83 2.81 -3.84
N GLY A 71 -8.03 3.70 -2.87
CA GLY A 71 -8.80 3.43 -1.65
C GLY A 71 -10.24 3.04 -1.94
N SER A 72 -10.84 3.57 -3.00
CA SER A 72 -12.22 3.26 -3.40
C SER A 72 -12.35 2.34 -4.62
N ARG A 73 -11.25 2.08 -5.36
CA ARG A 73 -11.33 1.56 -6.75
C ARG A 73 -10.61 0.26 -7.05
N SER A 74 -9.74 -0.25 -6.17
CA SER A 74 -8.95 -1.46 -6.48
C SER A 74 -9.85 -2.65 -6.87
N LEU A 75 -10.93 -2.87 -6.13
CA LEU A 75 -11.87 -3.96 -6.39
C LEU A 75 -12.71 -3.74 -7.65
N SER A 76 -13.32 -2.56 -7.81
CA SER A 76 -14.17 -2.25 -8.97
C SER A 76 -13.37 -2.25 -10.29
N PHE A 77 -12.13 -1.77 -10.27
CA PHE A 77 -11.23 -1.80 -11.41
C PHE A 77 -10.86 -3.23 -11.80
N PHE A 78 -10.48 -4.06 -10.81
CA PHE A 78 -10.15 -5.46 -11.08
C PHE A 78 -11.36 -6.23 -11.62
N CYS A 79 -12.55 -6.06 -11.04
CA CYS A 79 -13.78 -6.64 -11.57
C CYS A 79 -14.08 -6.17 -13.01
N SER A 80 -13.75 -4.92 -13.35
CA SER A 80 -13.90 -4.40 -14.72
C SER A 80 -12.93 -5.06 -15.70
N ILE A 81 -11.67 -5.30 -15.31
CA ILE A 81 -10.69 -6.02 -16.15
C ILE A 81 -11.13 -7.47 -16.34
N VAL A 82 -11.48 -8.16 -15.26
CA VAL A 82 -11.92 -9.56 -15.32
C VAL A 82 -13.16 -9.68 -16.19
N ARG A 83 -14.16 -8.79 -16.03
CA ARG A 83 -15.29 -8.70 -16.95
C ARG A 83 -14.79 -8.49 -18.37
N GLY A 84 -13.98 -7.46 -18.63
CA GLY A 84 -13.44 -7.18 -19.96
C GLY A 84 -12.76 -8.36 -20.65
N PHE A 85 -12.14 -9.27 -19.89
CA PHE A 85 -11.53 -10.48 -20.44
C PHE A 85 -12.56 -11.56 -20.83
N PHE A 86 -13.60 -11.76 -20.02
CA PHE A 86 -14.64 -12.78 -20.26
C PHE A 86 -15.82 -12.28 -21.12
N HIS A 87 -15.95 -10.96 -21.27
CA HIS A 87 -17.07 -10.32 -21.97
C HIS A 87 -16.81 -10.06 -23.45
N VAL A 88 -15.59 -10.28 -23.95
CA VAL A 88 -15.32 -10.19 -25.38
C VAL A 88 -16.09 -11.30 -26.09
N ASN A 89 -17.24 -10.93 -26.66
CA ASN A 89 -18.18 -11.73 -27.47
C ASN A 89 -19.24 -12.60 -26.74
N SER A 90 -19.56 -12.34 -25.47
CA SER A 90 -20.67 -13.03 -24.78
C SER A 90 -21.95 -12.17 -24.71
N PHE A 91 -23.00 -12.57 -25.43
CA PHE A 91 -24.35 -12.00 -25.33
C PHE A 91 -25.36 -13.10 -24.98
N PRO A 92 -26.25 -12.90 -23.98
CA PRO A 92 -26.34 -11.74 -23.10
C PRO A 92 -25.21 -11.68 -22.05
N PRO A 93 -24.96 -10.49 -21.45
CA PRO A 93 -23.98 -10.33 -20.38
C PRO A 93 -24.22 -11.28 -19.21
N ILE A 94 -23.24 -12.12 -18.90
CA ILE A 94 -23.25 -12.93 -17.66
C ILE A 94 -22.85 -12.03 -16.48
N ALA A 95 -23.64 -12.04 -15.41
CA ALA A 95 -23.31 -11.30 -14.19
C ALA A 95 -22.05 -11.86 -13.52
N PHE A 96 -21.25 -10.98 -12.90
CA PHE A 96 -20.00 -11.39 -12.25
C PHE A 96 -20.22 -12.44 -11.15
N ASP A 97 -21.27 -12.29 -10.36
CA ASP A 97 -21.62 -13.25 -9.30
C ASP A 97 -21.88 -14.64 -9.87
N THR A 98 -22.50 -14.72 -11.06
CA THR A 98 -22.71 -15.98 -11.78
C THR A 98 -21.38 -16.59 -12.25
N LEU A 99 -20.43 -15.77 -12.71
CA LEU A 99 -19.09 -16.23 -13.09
C LEU A 99 -18.31 -16.78 -11.88
N CYS A 100 -18.55 -16.23 -10.69
CA CYS A 100 -17.94 -16.68 -9.44
C CYS A 100 -18.53 -18.01 -8.93
N LEU A 101 -19.72 -18.42 -9.39
CA LEU A 101 -20.32 -19.70 -8.98
C LEU A 101 -19.48 -20.91 -9.44
N PRO A 102 -19.54 -22.04 -8.72
CA PRO A 102 -18.91 -23.28 -9.15
C PRO A 102 -19.35 -23.73 -10.55
N ARG A 103 -18.46 -24.45 -11.25
CA ARG A 103 -18.76 -25.04 -12.57
C ARG A 103 -20.00 -25.94 -12.57
N LEU A 104 -20.24 -26.63 -11.46
CA LEU A 104 -21.43 -27.47 -11.27
C LEU A 104 -22.74 -26.68 -11.21
N GLN A 105 -22.68 -25.39 -10.89
CA GLN A 105 -23.81 -24.47 -10.82
C GLN A 105 -23.88 -23.52 -12.04
N GLY A 106 -23.14 -23.83 -13.11
CA GLY A 106 -23.15 -23.03 -14.34
C GLY A 106 -22.25 -21.79 -14.31
N GLY A 107 -21.43 -21.61 -13.27
CA GLY A 107 -20.41 -20.56 -13.22
C GLY A 107 -19.03 -21.04 -13.69
N LEU A 108 -18.01 -20.21 -13.51
CA LEU A 108 -16.62 -20.53 -13.87
C LEU A 108 -15.74 -20.81 -12.65
N GLY A 109 -16.24 -20.55 -11.44
CA GLY A 109 -15.50 -20.60 -10.19
C GLY A 109 -14.46 -19.49 -10.09
N ILE A 110 -14.73 -18.33 -10.69
CA ILE A 110 -13.84 -17.17 -10.60
C ILE A 110 -13.79 -16.69 -9.15
N LEU A 111 -12.59 -16.35 -8.69
CA LEU A 111 -12.40 -15.83 -7.34
C LEU A 111 -12.94 -14.40 -7.26
N ASP A 112 -13.88 -14.17 -6.35
CA ASP A 112 -14.33 -12.82 -6.04
C ASP A 112 -13.18 -12.05 -5.37
N PRO A 113 -12.70 -10.93 -5.95
CA PRO A 113 -11.53 -10.24 -5.41
C PRO A 113 -11.83 -9.53 -4.08
N GLY A 114 -13.11 -9.25 -3.77
CA GLY A 114 -13.54 -8.67 -2.50
C GLY A 114 -13.47 -9.70 -1.39
N ILE A 115 -13.97 -10.91 -1.66
CA ILE A 115 -13.82 -12.08 -0.76
C ILE A 115 -12.34 -12.41 -0.57
N GLN A 116 -11.55 -12.41 -1.65
CA GLN A 116 -10.09 -12.64 -1.57
C GLN A 116 -9.37 -11.58 -0.73
N GLN A 117 -9.72 -10.30 -0.92
CA GLN A 117 -9.16 -9.20 -0.13
C GLN A 117 -9.48 -9.41 1.35
N CYS A 118 -10.73 -9.74 1.69
CA CYS A 118 -11.13 -10.03 3.06
C CYS A 118 -10.39 -11.24 3.63
N ALA A 119 -10.26 -12.33 2.86
CA ALA A 119 -9.55 -13.52 3.28
C ALA A 119 -8.06 -13.24 3.56
N LEU A 120 -7.44 -12.38 2.76
CA LEU A 120 -6.07 -11.91 2.98
C LEU A 120 -5.96 -11.15 4.30
N GLN A 121 -6.91 -10.24 4.60
CA GLN A 121 -6.91 -9.51 5.87
C GLN A 121 -7.03 -10.47 7.07
N LEU A 122 -7.90 -11.49 6.99
CA LEU A 122 -8.02 -12.51 8.03
C LEU A 122 -6.74 -13.34 8.22
N CYS A 123 -5.96 -13.57 7.16
CA CYS A 123 -4.68 -14.27 7.29
C CYS A 123 -3.70 -13.54 8.22
N TRP A 124 -3.73 -12.20 8.27
CA TRP A 124 -2.90 -11.39 9.18
C TRP A 124 -3.42 -11.38 10.62
N LEU A 125 -4.68 -11.75 10.85
CA LEU A 125 -5.27 -11.92 12.18
C LEU A 125 -4.96 -13.29 12.81
N LYS A 126 -4.72 -14.33 12.01
CA LYS A 126 -4.43 -15.69 12.54
C LYS A 126 -3.30 -15.72 13.58
N PRO A 127 -2.16 -15.01 13.40
CA PRO A 127 -1.11 -14.94 14.41
C PRO A 127 -1.56 -14.24 15.69
N LEU A 128 -2.40 -13.20 15.59
CA LEU A 128 -2.94 -12.45 16.73
C LEU A 128 -3.88 -13.31 17.58
N ILE A 129 -4.78 -14.05 16.92
CA ILE A 129 -5.73 -14.95 17.59
C ILE A 129 -4.98 -16.10 18.28
N ARG A 130 -3.89 -16.59 17.67
CA ARG A 130 -3.11 -17.71 18.21
C ARG A 130 -2.21 -17.33 19.38
N ASN A 131 -1.73 -16.09 19.45
CA ASN A 131 -0.91 -15.58 20.55
C ASN A 131 -1.23 -14.09 20.84
N PRO A 132 -2.29 -13.82 21.62
CA PRO A 132 -2.76 -12.46 21.88
C PRO A 132 -1.83 -11.65 22.80
N LEU A 133 -1.08 -12.33 23.67
CA LEU A 133 -0.23 -11.70 24.69
C LEU A 133 1.17 -11.37 24.16
N LEU A 134 1.67 -12.11 23.16
CA LEU A 134 2.98 -11.88 22.57
C LEU A 134 2.99 -12.19 21.06
N PRO A 135 2.33 -11.36 20.24
CA PRO A 135 2.41 -11.51 18.80
C PRO A 135 3.87 -11.42 18.33
N HIS A 136 4.32 -12.41 17.55
CA HIS A 136 5.63 -12.36 16.89
C HIS A 136 5.50 -11.65 15.53
N GLY A 137 6.31 -10.62 15.33
CA GLY A 137 6.35 -9.83 14.09
C GLY A 137 5.71 -8.44 14.23
N LEU A 138 6.21 -7.50 13.43
CA LEU A 138 5.82 -6.09 13.49
C LEU A 138 4.32 -5.88 13.25
N VAL A 139 3.75 -6.59 12.28
CA VAL A 139 2.35 -6.39 11.86
C VAL A 139 1.37 -6.85 12.96
N PRO A 140 1.46 -8.09 13.50
CA PRO A 140 0.66 -8.50 14.64
C PRO A 140 0.85 -7.61 15.89
N GLN A 141 2.07 -7.20 16.21
CA GLN A 141 2.33 -6.31 17.36
C GLN A 141 1.66 -4.96 17.20
N TRP A 142 1.83 -4.34 16.04
CA TRP A 142 1.21 -3.06 15.74
C TRP A 142 -0.31 -3.12 15.78
N PHE A 143 -0.92 -4.16 15.19
CA PHE A 143 -2.36 -4.39 15.25
C PHE A 143 -2.87 -4.53 16.69
N SER A 144 -2.19 -5.32 17.52
CA SER A 144 -2.56 -5.48 18.94
C SER A 144 -2.48 -4.16 19.71
N THR A 145 -1.41 -3.37 19.50
CA THR A 145 -1.28 -2.06 20.15
C THR A 145 -2.39 -1.09 19.73
N LEU A 146 -2.80 -1.12 18.46
CA LEU A 146 -3.85 -0.25 17.94
C LEU A 146 -5.23 -0.67 18.46
N LEU A 147 -5.50 -1.97 18.58
CA LEU A 147 -6.75 -2.47 19.20
C LEU A 147 -6.82 -2.08 20.68
N CYS A 148 -5.71 -2.19 21.41
CA CYS A 148 -5.62 -1.82 22.83
C CYS A 148 -5.70 -0.31 23.07
N SER A 149 -5.28 0.54 22.12
CA SER A 149 -5.37 2.00 22.30
C SER A 149 -6.80 2.50 22.28
N ASP A 150 -7.66 1.89 21.47
CA ASP A 150 -9.02 2.38 21.22
C ASP A 150 -10.08 1.73 22.13
N VAL A 151 -9.81 0.52 22.63
CA VAL A 151 -10.67 -0.17 23.58
C VAL A 151 -9.83 -0.64 24.77
N PRO A 152 -9.92 0.01 25.94
CA PRO A 152 -9.25 -0.45 27.15
C PRO A 152 -10.00 -1.67 27.73
N THR A 153 -9.96 -2.79 27.02
CA THR A 153 -10.47 -4.09 27.48
C THR A 153 -9.33 -4.97 27.99
N VAL A 154 -9.66 -5.91 28.89
CA VAL A 154 -8.71 -6.89 29.43
C VAL A 154 -8.20 -7.84 28.33
N ASP A 155 -8.93 -7.98 27.22
CA ASP A 155 -8.58 -8.83 26.09
C ASP A 155 -8.51 -8.01 24.79
N PRO A 156 -7.36 -8.03 24.06
CA PRO A 156 -7.22 -7.36 22.76
C PRO A 156 -8.06 -7.99 21.63
N LEU A 157 -8.57 -9.22 21.82
CA LEU A 157 -9.36 -9.92 20.81
C LEU A 157 -10.86 -9.64 20.92
N LEU A 158 -11.33 -9.10 22.05
CA LEU A 158 -12.74 -8.85 22.28
C LEU A 158 -13.37 -7.88 21.24
N PRO A 159 -12.68 -6.82 20.80
CA PRO A 159 -13.16 -5.98 19.71
C PRO A 159 -13.16 -6.67 18.34
N LEU A 160 -12.53 -7.83 18.16
CA LEU A 160 -12.55 -8.57 16.90
C LEU A 160 -13.70 -9.59 16.85
N LEU A 161 -14.14 -10.09 18.01
CA LEU A 161 -15.16 -11.14 18.11
C LEU A 161 -16.60 -10.60 18.01
N PHE A 162 -16.81 -9.33 18.39
CA PHE A 162 -18.13 -8.71 18.43
C PHE A 162 -18.14 -7.45 17.57
N SER A 163 -18.89 -7.49 16.46
CA SER A 163 -19.07 -6.33 15.57
C SER A 163 -19.61 -5.09 16.28
N ASP A 164 -20.38 -5.29 17.37
CA ASP A 164 -20.91 -4.22 18.22
C ASP A 164 -19.83 -3.49 19.03
N CYS A 165 -18.70 -4.16 19.28
CA CYS A 165 -17.55 -3.59 19.97
C CYS A 165 -16.56 -2.91 19.01
N HIS A 166 -16.80 -2.93 17.69
CA HIS A 166 -15.95 -2.27 16.71
C HIS A 166 -15.97 -0.75 16.93
N PRO A 167 -14.84 -0.10 17.30
CA PRO A 167 -14.81 1.33 17.51
C PRO A 167 -15.21 2.07 16.22
N ARG A 168 -16.14 3.04 16.34
CA ARG A 168 -16.74 3.73 15.17
C ARG A 168 -15.69 4.40 14.28
N ASN A 169 -14.61 4.87 14.88
CA ASN A 169 -13.47 5.50 14.20
C ASN A 169 -12.75 4.54 13.25
N HIS A 170 -12.93 3.22 13.42
CA HIS A 170 -12.25 2.21 12.61
C HIS A 170 -13.11 1.64 11.48
N ARG A 171 -14.36 2.10 11.37
CA ARG A 171 -15.24 1.77 10.25
C ARG A 171 -15.04 2.72 9.06
N THR A 172 -14.29 3.80 9.22
CA THR A 172 -13.95 4.74 8.14
C THR A 172 -12.82 4.19 7.28
N LEU A 173 -12.79 4.56 6.00
CA LEU A 173 -11.79 4.10 5.05
C LEU A 173 -10.35 4.49 5.44
N ASP A 174 -10.21 5.56 6.23
CA ASP A 174 -8.94 6.11 6.69
C ASP A 174 -8.34 5.28 7.83
N SER A 175 -9.12 4.38 8.43
CA SER A 175 -8.62 3.53 9.50
C SER A 175 -7.81 2.36 8.95
N PRO A 176 -6.64 2.09 9.53
CA PRO A 176 -5.88 0.89 9.20
C PRO A 176 -6.61 -0.42 9.54
N LEU A 177 -7.58 -0.38 10.46
CA LEU A 177 -8.37 -1.56 10.82
C LEU A 177 -9.60 -1.75 9.93
N HIS A 178 -9.95 -0.78 9.08
CA HIS A 178 -11.18 -0.82 8.28
C HIS A 178 -11.33 -2.11 7.49
N LEU A 179 -10.28 -2.50 6.76
CA LEU A 179 -10.29 -3.71 5.94
C LEU A 179 -10.36 -4.98 6.77
N VAL A 180 -9.77 -4.97 7.97
CA VAL A 180 -9.76 -6.11 8.89
C VAL A 180 -11.13 -6.30 9.53
N LEU A 181 -11.75 -5.23 10.03
CA LEU A 181 -13.10 -5.27 10.59
C LEU A 181 -14.13 -5.60 9.51
N LYS A 182 -14.00 -5.01 8.31
CA LYS A 182 -14.82 -5.37 7.16
C LYS A 182 -14.66 -6.86 6.80
N ALA A 183 -13.46 -7.42 6.88
CA ALA A 183 -13.24 -8.83 6.60
C ALA A 183 -13.93 -9.74 7.64
N MET A 184 -13.88 -9.37 8.91
CA MET A 184 -14.60 -10.07 10.00
C MET A 184 -16.12 -10.02 9.80
N ASP A 185 -16.67 -8.90 9.32
CA ASP A 185 -18.12 -8.75 9.12
C ASP A 185 -18.63 -9.42 7.83
N THR A 186 -17.75 -9.64 6.83
CA THR A 186 -18.14 -10.13 5.49
C THR A 186 -17.93 -11.63 5.30
N LEU A 187 -16.99 -12.24 6.02
CA LEU A 187 -16.70 -13.66 5.93
C LEU A 187 -17.37 -14.41 7.10
N PRO A 188 -18.03 -15.55 6.84
CA PRO A 188 -18.69 -16.36 7.86
C PRO A 188 -17.70 -17.09 8.77
#